data_AF-A0A1F4ZVP4-F1
#
_entry.id   AF-A0A1F4ZVP4-F1
#
_cell.length_a   1.000
_cell.length_b   1.000
_cell.length_c   1.000
_cell.angle_alpha   90.00
_cell.angle_beta   90.00
_cell.angle_gamma   90.00
#
_symmetry.space_group_name_H-M   'P 1'
#
loop_
_entity.id
_entity.type
_entity.pdbx_description
1 polymer ?
#
loop_
_entity_poly.entity_id
_entity_poly.type
_entity_poly.pdbx_seq_one_letter_code
_entity_poly.pdbx_strand_id
1 'polypeptide(L)'
;MDLKEWPLTDGPLVVLSSQSGLVSRYPETTFTKEGPAGAVKLLGDKGYKEVIVIGGNQTWTSFAKVGLVDEVFLDIEPLAFGDGKFLFSGGGVFDLKLKLLESRPLSSQTIQLHYLVQK
;
A
#
# COMPACT_ATOMS: atom_id res chain seq x y z
N MET A 1 -5.76 -16.10 13.51
CA MET A 1 -5.27 -14.74 13.25
C MET A 1 -6.01 -13.86 14.23
N ASP A 2 -5.39 -13.51 15.35
CA ASP A 2 -5.93 -12.44 16.19
C ASP A 2 -5.81 -11.16 15.36
N LEU A 3 -6.95 -10.67 14.86
CA LEU A 3 -6.99 -9.36 14.26
C LEU A 3 -6.67 -8.39 15.39
N LYS A 4 -5.48 -7.75 15.35
CA LYS A 4 -5.21 -6.56 16.16
C LYS A 4 -6.42 -5.62 16.02
N GLU A 5 -6.81 -4.97 17.11
CA GLU A 5 -7.92 -4.01 17.09
C GLU A 5 -7.72 -3.00 15.96
N TRP A 6 -8.82 -2.65 15.28
CA TRP A 6 -8.82 -1.63 14.24
C TRP A 6 -9.14 -0.26 14.85
N PRO A 7 -8.42 0.81 14.47
CA PRO A 7 -7.33 0.87 13.48
C PRO A 7 -5.98 0.38 14.04
N LEU A 8 -5.03 0.15 13.14
CA LEU A 8 -3.65 -0.16 13.51
C LEU A 8 -3.11 0.91 14.48
N THR A 9 -2.75 0.50 15.69
CA THR A 9 -2.30 1.40 16.75
C THR A 9 -0.79 1.65 16.73
N ASP A 10 -0.05 0.94 15.88
CA ASP A 10 1.42 1.00 15.80
C ASP A 10 1.94 2.24 15.02
N GLY A 11 1.04 3.09 14.50
CA GLY A 11 1.43 4.31 13.77
C GLY A 11 0.24 5.08 13.18
N PRO A 12 0.49 6.25 12.58
CA PRO A 12 -0.56 7.05 11.96
C PRO A 12 -1.12 6.35 10.71
N LEU A 13 -2.45 6.33 10.59
CA LEU A 13 -3.16 5.81 9.43
C LEU A 13 -3.60 6.99 8.55
N VAL A 14 -3.25 6.96 7.26
CA VAL A 14 -3.75 7.92 6.28
C VAL A 14 -4.69 7.21 5.31
N VAL A 15 -5.93 7.69 5.22
CA VAL A 15 -6.94 7.16 4.30
C VAL A 15 -7.11 8.13 3.14
N LEU A 16 -6.80 7.66 1.93
CA LEU A 16 -7.11 8.40 0.71
C LEU A 16 -8.61 8.30 0.42
N SER A 17 -9.29 9.44 0.34
CA SER A 17 -10.71 9.51 0.02
C SER A 17 -11.04 10.75 -0.81
N SER A 18 -11.88 10.57 -1.83
CA SER A 18 -12.45 11.70 -2.58
C SER A 18 -13.59 12.40 -1.82
N GLN A 19 -14.12 11.80 -0.75
CA GLN A 19 -15.20 12.35 0.05
C GLN A 19 -14.66 13.42 1.01
N SER A 20 -15.21 14.63 0.91
CA SER A 20 -14.91 15.74 1.81
C SER A 20 -15.68 15.65 3.14
N GLY A 21 -15.13 16.27 4.19
CA GLY A 21 -15.80 16.37 5.49
C GLY A 21 -15.74 15.11 6.35
N LEU A 22 -14.93 14.12 5.96
CA LEU A 22 -14.68 12.95 6.79
C LEU A 22 -13.83 13.33 7.99
N VAL A 23 -14.32 12.97 9.18
CA VAL A 23 -13.63 13.14 10.46
C VAL A 23 -13.47 11.77 11.08
N SER A 24 -12.25 11.43 11.47
CA SER A 24 -11.99 10.19 12.18
C SER A 24 -12.42 10.29 13.64
N ARG A 25 -12.99 9.21 14.17
CA ARG A 25 -13.18 9.03 15.63
C ARG A 25 -11.89 8.61 16.35
N TYR A 26 -10.86 8.30 15.58
CA TYR A 26 -9.55 7.83 16.03
C TYR A 26 -8.48 8.90 15.73
N PRO A 27 -7.78 9.45 16.75
CA PRO A 27 -6.80 10.53 16.58
C PRO A 27 -5.65 10.21 15.60
N GLU A 28 -5.25 8.95 15.54
CA GLU A 28 -4.18 8.44 14.69
C GLU A 28 -4.58 8.31 13.22
N THR A 29 -5.87 8.40 12.91
CA THR A 29 -6.38 8.25 11.53
C THR A 29 -6.73 9.59 10.91
N THR A 30 -6.14 9.90 9.76
CA THR A 30 -6.38 11.12 8.98
C THR A 30 -6.92 10.78 7.60
N PHE A 31 -7.99 11.46 7.17
CA PHE A 31 -8.48 11.38 5.80
C PHE A 31 -7.86 12.48 4.96
N THR A 32 -7.43 12.17 3.73
CA THR A 32 -6.94 13.17 2.78
C THR A 32 -7.45 12.93 1.37
N LYS A 33 -7.69 14.04 0.66
CA LYS A 33 -8.04 14.07 -0.78
C LYS A 33 -6.87 14.43 -1.68
N GLU A 34 -5.69 14.66 -1.10
CA GLU A 34 -4.50 15.16 -1.81
C GLU A 34 -3.71 14.06 -2.55
N GLY A 35 -4.26 12.83 -2.56
CA GLY A 35 -3.68 11.68 -3.26
C GLY A 35 -2.35 11.20 -2.66
N PRO A 36 -1.58 10.39 -3.40
CA PRO A 36 -0.33 9.79 -2.93
C PRO A 36 0.69 10.82 -2.43
N ALA A 37 0.97 11.86 -3.21
CA ALA A 37 1.98 12.87 -2.86
C ALA A 37 1.61 13.64 -1.59
N GLY A 38 0.33 14.01 -1.43
CA GLY A 38 -0.14 14.68 -0.23
C GLY A 38 -0.09 13.78 1.00
N ALA A 39 -0.40 12.48 0.87
CA ALA A 39 -0.26 11.53 1.96
C ALA A 39 1.21 11.33 2.39
N VAL A 40 2.12 11.19 1.43
CA VAL A 40 3.57 11.11 1.70
C VAL A 40 4.05 12.38 2.39
N LYS A 41 3.64 13.57 1.91
CA LYS A 41 3.99 14.84 2.54
C LYS A 41 3.46 14.94 3.97
N LEU A 42 2.21 14.58 4.20
CA LEU A 42 1.58 14.64 5.53
C LEU A 42 2.33 13.77 6.55
N LEU A 43 2.77 12.58 6.14
CA LEU A 43 3.57 11.69 6.99
C LEU A 43 5.02 12.21 7.13
N GLY A 44 5.63 12.70 6.06
CA GLY A 44 6.96 13.31 6.10
C GLY A 44 7.05 14.53 7.03
N ASP A 45 6.04 15.40 7.00
CA ASP A 45 5.94 16.57 7.90
C ASP A 45 5.82 16.17 9.38
N LYS A 46 5.35 14.95 9.66
CA LYS A 46 5.31 14.36 11.01
C LYS A 46 6.60 13.60 11.38
N GLY A 47 7.61 13.61 10.51
CA GLY A 47 8.92 12.99 10.75
C GLY A 47 9.06 11.53 10.32
N TYR A 48 8.06 10.95 9.64
CA TYR A 48 8.15 9.58 9.14
C TYR A 48 9.01 9.50 7.88
N LYS A 49 9.92 8.52 7.83
CA LYS A 49 10.85 8.31 6.70
C LYS A 49 10.37 7.25 5.72
N GLU A 50 9.51 6.36 6.18
CA GLU A 50 9.01 5.21 5.44
C GLU A 50 7.49 5.15 5.58
N VAL A 51 6.82 4.73 4.51
CA VAL A 51 5.36 4.60 4.45
C VAL A 51 5.01 3.26 3.83
N ILE A 52 4.11 2.52 4.47
CA ILE A 52 3.58 1.26 3.92
C ILE A 52 2.21 1.54 3.29
N VAL A 53 2.06 1.20 2.02
CA VAL A 53 0.79 1.30 1.30
C VAL A 53 0.09 -0.06 1.33
N ILE A 54 -0.81 -0.26 2.29
CA ILE A 54 -1.46 -1.57 2.52
C ILE A 54 -2.66 -1.88 1.61
N GLY A 55 -3.17 -0.91 0.84
CA GLY A 55 -4.22 -1.17 -0.15
C GLY A 55 -5.24 -0.04 -0.33
N GLY A 56 -6.27 -0.23 -1.16
CA GLY A 56 -6.49 -1.37 -2.08
C GLY A 56 -5.93 -1.13 -3.49
N ASN A 57 -6.38 -1.91 -4.49
CA ASN A 57 -5.89 -1.83 -5.86
C ASN A 57 -5.89 -0.42 -6.47
N GLN A 58 -6.89 0.41 -6.16
CA GLN A 58 -6.94 1.82 -6.59
C GLN A 58 -5.83 2.67 -5.94
N THR A 59 -5.59 2.47 -4.64
CA THR A 59 -4.51 3.12 -3.89
C THR A 59 -3.16 2.72 -4.50
N TRP A 60 -2.88 1.41 -4.62
CA TRP A 60 -1.64 0.91 -5.20
C TRP A 60 -1.42 1.46 -6.62
N THR A 61 -2.46 1.43 -7.48
CA THR A 61 -2.39 2.04 -8.82
C THR A 61 -2.04 3.52 -8.76
N SER A 62 -2.66 4.28 -7.86
CA SER A 62 -2.41 5.72 -7.76
C SER A 62 -0.97 6.04 -7.40
N PHE A 63 -0.35 5.29 -6.49
CA PHE A 63 1.07 5.45 -6.12
C PHE A 63 2.00 5.05 -7.26
N ALA A 64 1.71 3.93 -7.93
CA ALA A 64 2.50 3.45 -9.06
C ALA A 64 2.49 4.45 -10.23
N LYS A 65 1.33 5.05 -10.56
CA LYS A 65 1.19 6.04 -11.63
C LYS A 65 2.04 7.30 -11.46
N VAL A 66 2.31 7.69 -10.21
CA VAL A 66 3.09 8.91 -9.91
C VAL A 66 4.53 8.61 -9.52
N GLY A 67 4.99 7.35 -9.65
CA GLY A 67 6.37 6.97 -9.37
C GLY A 67 6.78 7.05 -7.90
N LEU A 68 5.81 6.94 -6.97
CA LEU A 68 6.04 6.99 -5.52
C LEU A 68 6.10 5.59 -4.88
N VAL A 69 6.62 4.61 -5.61
CA VAL A 69 6.85 3.25 -5.11
C VAL A 69 8.32 2.95 -5.26
N ASP A 70 9.00 2.73 -4.13
CA ASP A 70 10.41 2.37 -4.11
C ASP A 70 10.61 0.85 -4.01
N GLU A 71 9.77 0.17 -3.22
CA GLU A 71 9.87 -1.27 -2.96
C GLU A 71 8.48 -1.94 -3.00
N VAL A 72 8.44 -3.23 -3.36
CA VAL A 72 7.23 -4.05 -3.37
C VAL A 72 7.47 -5.33 -2.59
N PHE A 73 6.64 -5.57 -1.57
CA PHE A 73 6.54 -6.83 -0.86
C PHE A 73 5.29 -7.56 -1.35
N LEU A 74 5.47 -8.66 -2.08
CA LEU A 74 4.40 -9.44 -2.69
C LEU A 74 4.32 -10.82 -2.05
N ASP A 75 3.24 -11.05 -1.31
CA ASP A 75 2.94 -12.34 -0.72
C ASP A 75 2.08 -13.18 -1.69
N ILE A 76 2.55 -14.38 -2.02
CA ILE A 76 1.85 -15.33 -2.89
C ILE A 76 1.30 -16.46 -2.03
N GLU A 77 -0.02 -16.54 -1.98
CA GLU A 77 -0.77 -17.59 -1.28
C GLU A 77 -1.06 -18.77 -2.22
N PRO A 78 -1.24 -20.00 -1.69
CA PRO A 78 -1.45 -21.23 -2.48
C PRO A 78 -2.89 -21.35 -3.03
N LEU A 79 -3.41 -20.28 -3.63
CA LEU A 79 -4.79 -20.16 -4.11
C LEU A 79 -4.81 -19.49 -5.49
N ALA A 80 -5.46 -20.14 -6.46
CA ALA A 80 -5.69 -19.60 -7.79
C ALA A 80 -7.16 -19.19 -7.94
N PHE A 81 -7.45 -17.90 -7.84
CA PHE A 81 -8.79 -17.37 -8.07
C PHE A 81 -9.07 -17.24 -9.58
N GLY A 82 -10.23 -17.73 -10.02
CA GLY A 82 -10.70 -17.56 -11.41
C GLY A 82 -11.33 -16.19 -11.70
N ASP A 83 -11.68 -15.44 -10.65
CA ASP A 83 -12.23 -14.08 -10.70
C ASP A 83 -11.87 -13.35 -9.40
N GLY A 84 -11.77 -12.02 -9.42
CA GLY A 84 -11.43 -11.22 -8.25
C GLY A 84 -10.90 -9.83 -8.57
N LYS A 85 -10.33 -9.18 -7.53
CA LYS A 85 -9.65 -7.89 -7.71
C LYS A 85 -8.22 -8.12 -8.17
N PHE A 86 -7.86 -7.57 -9.32
CA PHE A 86 -6.47 -7.48 -9.77
C PHE A 86 -5.64 -6.65 -8.79
N LEU A 87 -4.33 -6.95 -8.71
CA LEU A 87 -3.36 -6.21 -7.91
C LEU A 87 -3.44 -4.70 -8.22
N PHE A 88 -3.37 -4.32 -9.49
CA PHE A 88 -3.60 -2.94 -9.90
C PHE A 88 -4.99 -2.82 -10.54
N SER A 89 -5.70 -1.74 -10.24
CA SER A 89 -6.92 -1.39 -10.97
C SER A 89 -6.59 -1.18 -12.46
N GLY A 90 -7.34 -1.85 -13.35
CA GLY A 90 -7.15 -1.71 -14.80
C GLY A 90 -7.27 -0.26 -15.30
N GLY A 91 -6.66 0.03 -16.47
CA GLY A 91 -6.77 1.34 -17.14
C GLY A 91 -5.68 2.35 -16.78
N GLY A 92 -4.50 1.90 -16.32
CA GLY A 92 -3.31 2.73 -16.19
C GLY A 92 -2.24 2.33 -17.20
N VAL A 93 -1.54 3.31 -17.78
CA VAL A 93 -0.29 3.09 -18.53
C VAL A 93 0.86 3.39 -17.57
N PHE A 94 1.36 2.36 -16.89
CA PHE A 94 2.59 2.42 -16.11
C PHE A 94 3.26 1.04 -16.15
N ASP A 95 4.59 1.04 -16.12
CA ASP A 95 5.40 -0.18 -16.03
C ASP A 95 6.33 -0.06 -14.83
N LEU A 96 6.13 -0.90 -13.83
CA LEU A 96 7.10 -1.04 -12.74
C LEU A 96 8.17 -2.06 -13.16
N LYS A 97 9.38 -1.57 -13.43
CA LYS A 97 10.55 -2.44 -13.63
C LYS A 97 11.05 -2.91 -12.27
N LEU A 98 11.01 -4.22 -12.02
CA LEU A 98 11.31 -4.79 -10.71
C LEU A 98 12.61 -5.57 -10.72
N LYS A 99 13.45 -5.35 -9.71
CA LYS A 99 14.61 -6.17 -9.39
C LYS A 99 14.30 -6.99 -8.14
N LEU A 100 14.33 -8.32 -8.23
CA LEU A 100 14.18 -9.19 -7.08
C LEU A 100 15.37 -8.98 -6.12
N LEU A 101 15.07 -8.64 -4.87
CA LEU A 101 16.05 -8.50 -3.80
C LEU A 101 16.09 -9.77 -2.94
N GLU A 102 14.92 -10.26 -2.53
CA GLU A 102 14.78 -11.44 -1.67
C GLU A 102 13.54 -12.25 -2.05
N SER A 103 13.64 -13.56 -1.86
CA SER A 103 12.51 -14.49 -1.93
C SER A 103 12.57 -15.39 -0.71
N ARG A 104 11.59 -15.27 0.19
CA ARG A 104 11.59 -16.00 1.47
C ARG A 104 10.24 -16.67 1.77
N PRO A 105 10.23 -17.88 2.35
CA PRO A 105 8.98 -18.47 2.83
C PRO A 105 8.45 -17.69 4.03
N LEU A 106 7.15 -17.36 4.03
CA LEU A 106 6.42 -16.92 5.23
C LEU A 106 5.85 -18.11 6.00
N SER A 107 5.56 -19.20 5.28
CA SER A 107 5.06 -20.47 5.82
C SER A 107 5.52 -21.63 4.91
N SER A 108 5.01 -22.84 5.14
CA SER A 108 5.22 -23.98 4.23
C SER A 108 4.55 -23.82 2.87
N GLN A 109 3.62 -22.87 2.71
CA GLN A 109 2.82 -22.69 1.50
C GLN A 109 2.83 -21.26 0.94
N THR A 110 3.27 -20.28 1.72
CA THR A 110 3.25 -18.86 1.37
C THR A 110 4.67 -18.36 1.17
N ILE A 111 4.92 -17.67 0.06
CA ILE A 111 6.21 -17.04 -0.25
C ILE A 111 6.05 -15.53 -0.34
N GLN A 112 7.00 -14.79 0.23
CA GLN A 112 7.12 -13.35 0.04
C GLN A 112 8.26 -13.07 -0.93
N LEU A 113 7.96 -12.24 -1.93
CA LEU A 113 8.92 -11.71 -2.88
C LEU A 113 9.12 -10.22 -2.59
N HIS A 114 10.36 -9.84 -2.32
CA HIS A 114 10.75 -8.45 -2.08
C HIS A 114 11.47 -7.90 -3.30
N TYR A 115 10.93 -6.83 -3.88
CA TYR A 115 11.43 -6.20 -5.08
C TYR A 115 11.81 -4.74 -4.84
N LEU A 116 12.87 -4.30 -5.51
CA LEU A 116 13.19 -2.89 -5.71
C LEU A 116 12.60 -2.42 -7.04
N VAL A 117 11.98 -1.24 -7.06
CA VAL A 117 11.55 -0.56 -8.28
C VAL A 117 12.74 0.14 -8.92
N GLN A 118 13.02 -0.17 -10.18
CA GLN A 118 14.09 0.45 -10.96
C GLN A 118 13.59 1.75 -11.60
N LYS A 119 14.32 2.85 -11.39
CA LYS A 119 14.06 4.18 -11.94
C LYS A 119 14.90 4.44 -13.18
#